data_AF-A0A1I1B3G9-F1
#
_entry.id   AF-A0A1I1B3G9-F1
#
_cell.length_a   1.000
_cell.length_b   1.000
_cell.length_c   1.000
_cell.angle_alpha   90.00
_cell.angle_beta   90.00
_cell.angle_gamma   90.00
#
_symmetry.space_group_name_H-M   'P 1'
#
loop_
_entity.id
_entity.type
_entity.pdbx_description
1 polymer ?
#
loop_
_entity_poly.entity_id
_entity_poly.type
_entity_poly.pdbx_seq_one_letter_code
_entity_poly.pdbx_strand_id
1 'polypeptide(L)'
;MQHHRGNTRPPETIKLPTTYIADGPNRVWAWDITWLNTYTSGLYFKLYVIVDIYSRKIVEWEVWSEEIGELAAKLVERAMLTHTLNPTLKR
;
A
#
# COMPACT_ATOMS: atom_id res chain seq x y z
N MET A 1 39.88 -4.93 37.03
CA MET A 1 38.42 -5.11 36.93
C MET A 1 37.85 -3.91 36.19
N GLN A 2 37.50 -4.05 34.90
CA GLN A 2 36.84 -2.97 34.16
C GLN A 2 35.36 -2.97 34.52
N HIS A 3 34.92 -1.93 35.22
CA HIS A 3 33.50 -1.66 35.39
C HIS A 3 32.94 -1.20 34.05
N HIS A 4 32.02 -1.98 33.48
CA HIS A 4 31.29 -1.62 32.27
C HIS A 4 30.58 -0.27 32.52
N ARG A 5 31.06 0.78 31.84
CA ARG A 5 30.51 2.13 31.94
C ARG A 5 29.46 2.25 30.84
N GLY A 6 28.18 2.33 31.19
CA GLY A 6 27.13 2.68 30.23
C GLY A 6 25.75 2.29 30.70
N ASN A 7 24.87 3.27 30.88
CA ASN A 7 23.44 3.08 31.12
C ASN A 7 22.70 2.80 29.79
N THR A 8 23.28 1.96 28.93
CA THR A 8 22.74 1.66 27.60
C THR A 8 21.70 0.57 27.74
N ARG A 9 20.47 0.80 27.25
CA ARG A 9 19.46 -0.26 27.21
C ARG A 9 20.01 -1.48 26.45
N PRO A 10 19.81 -2.70 26.96
CA PRO A 10 20.18 -3.90 26.23
C PRO A 10 19.46 -3.92 24.87
N PRO A 11 20.09 -4.44 23.80
CA PRO A 11 19.44 -4.58 22.51
C PRO A 11 18.13 -5.36 22.66
N GLU A 12 17.04 -4.78 22.21
CA GLU A 12 15.75 -5.46 22.17
C GLU A 12 15.69 -6.34 20.94
N THR A 13 15.25 -7.59 21.09
CA THR A 13 15.04 -8.49 19.95
C THR A 13 13.80 -8.03 19.19
N ILE A 14 14.00 -7.23 18.14
CA ILE A 14 12.92 -6.77 17.26
C ILE A 14 12.44 -7.95 16.39
N LYS A 15 11.16 -8.29 16.46
CA LYS A 15 10.54 -9.21 15.49
C LYS A 15 10.62 -8.59 14.10
N LEU A 16 11.10 -9.37 13.14
CA LEU A 16 11.10 -8.95 11.74
C LEU A 16 9.65 -8.65 11.30
N PRO A 17 9.43 -7.60 10.48
CA PRO A 17 8.12 -7.33 9.90
C PRO A 17 7.58 -8.56 9.18
N THR A 18 6.28 -8.82 9.32
CA THR A 18 5.60 -9.79 8.47
C THR A 18 5.76 -9.36 7.02
N THR A 19 6.28 -10.25 6.18
CA THR A 19 6.42 -10.03 4.74
C THR A 19 5.38 -10.85 3.99
N TYR A 20 4.91 -10.31 2.86
CA TYR A 20 4.00 -11.01 1.96
C TYR A 20 4.76 -11.44 0.71
N ILE A 21 4.47 -12.64 0.21
CA ILE A 21 5.03 -13.16 -1.03
C ILE A 21 3.95 -13.05 -2.10
N ALA A 22 4.24 -12.33 -3.18
CA ALA A 22 3.42 -12.32 -4.39
C ALA A 22 3.83 -13.50 -5.27
N ASP A 23 3.28 -14.68 -5.00
CA ASP A 23 3.58 -15.94 -5.71
C ASP A 23 2.77 -16.13 -7.01
N GLY A 24 1.84 -15.22 -7.29
CA GLY A 24 1.07 -15.19 -8.53
C GLY A 24 0.24 -13.90 -8.69
N PRO A 25 -0.40 -13.72 -9.85
CA PRO A 25 -1.23 -12.55 -10.13
C PRO A 25 -2.48 -12.54 -9.24
N ASN A 26 -2.92 -11.34 -8.84
CA ASN A 26 -4.08 -11.09 -7.96
C ASN A 26 -3.98 -11.76 -6.58
N ARG A 27 -2.77 -11.89 -6.04
CA ARG A 27 -2.51 -12.43 -4.68
C ARG A 27 -2.18 -11.36 -3.66
N VAL A 28 -1.33 -10.42 -4.06
CA VAL A 28 -0.88 -9.31 -3.20
C VAL A 28 -0.89 -8.03 -4.04
N TRP A 29 -1.60 -7.03 -3.56
CA TRP A 29 -1.63 -5.70 -4.15
C TRP A 29 -0.85 -4.71 -3.27
N ALA A 30 -0.18 -3.78 -3.92
CA ALA A 30 0.37 -2.58 -3.29
C ALA A 30 -0.47 -1.37 -3.71
N TRP A 31 -0.48 -0.33 -2.89
CA TRP A 31 -1.15 0.92 -3.22
C TRP A 31 -0.24 2.10 -2.88
N ASP A 32 -0.43 3.21 -3.59
CA ASP A 32 0.30 4.45 -3.37
C ASP A 32 -0.56 5.66 -3.75
N ILE A 33 -0.19 6.83 -3.21
CA ILE A 33 -0.80 8.12 -3.56
C ILE A 33 0.28 9.05 -4.09
N THR A 34 0.16 9.42 -5.36
CA THR A 34 1.09 10.35 -6.01
C THR A 34 0.47 11.73 -6.12
N TRP A 35 1.19 12.76 -5.67
CA TRP A 35 0.77 14.15 -5.84
C TRP A 35 1.14 14.64 -7.24
N LEU A 36 0.12 15.01 -8.01
CA LEU A 36 0.24 15.51 -9.38
C LEU A 36 0.25 17.04 -9.39
N ASN A 37 1.28 17.62 -9.99
CA ASN A 37 1.37 19.05 -10.21
C ASN A 37 0.26 19.54 -11.15
N THR A 38 -0.23 20.74 -10.89
CA THR A 38 -1.06 21.49 -11.83
C THR A 38 -0.31 22.70 -12.37
N TYR A 39 -0.94 23.46 -13.27
CA TYR A 39 -0.40 24.74 -13.75
C TYR A 39 -0.31 25.82 -12.66
N THR A 40 -1.00 25.63 -11.54
CA THR A 40 -1.04 26.58 -10.43
C THR A 40 -0.26 26.03 -9.24
N SER A 41 0.79 26.75 -8.82
CA SER A 41 1.58 26.37 -7.66
C SER A 41 0.73 26.24 -6.40
N GLY A 42 0.94 25.16 -5.64
CA GLY A 42 0.16 24.87 -4.43
C GLY A 42 -1.13 24.11 -4.67
N LEU A 43 -1.58 23.98 -5.92
CA LEU A 43 -2.72 23.13 -6.28
C LEU A 43 -2.20 21.80 -6.82
N TYR A 44 -2.57 20.72 -6.13
CA TYR A 44 -2.18 19.35 -6.48
C TYR A 44 -3.42 18.46 -6.55
N PHE A 45 -3.45 17.58 -7.55
CA PHE A 45 -4.34 16.43 -7.55
C PHE A 45 -3.63 15.23 -6.94
N LYS A 46 -4.39 14.28 -6.41
CA LYS A 46 -3.88 13.08 -5.74
C LYS A 46 -4.33 11.90 -6.57
N LEU A 47 -3.36 11.27 -7.22
CA LEU A 47 -3.55 10.05 -7.97
C LEU A 47 -3.39 8.88 -7.01
N TYR A 48 -4.47 8.16 -6.78
CA TYR A 48 -4.46 6.93 -6.02
C TYR A 48 -4.36 5.77 -6.98
N VAL A 49 -3.46 4.82 -6.69
CA VAL A 49 -3.21 3.67 -7.55
C VAL A 49 -3.14 2.41 -6.70
N ILE A 50 -3.76 1.34 -7.19
CA ILE A 50 -3.58 -0.03 -6.70
C ILE A 50 -2.90 -0.83 -7.80
N VAL A 51 -1.78 -1.49 -7.47
CA VAL A 51 -0.97 -2.28 -8.40
C VAL A 51 -0.88 -3.72 -7.90
N ASP A 52 -1.06 -4.67 -8.81
CA ASP A 52 -0.74 -6.07 -8.54
C ASP A 52 0.79 -6.28 -8.55
N ILE A 53 1.35 -6.74 -7.44
CA ILE A 53 2.80 -6.80 -7.25
C ILE A 53 3.47 -7.79 -8.21
N TYR A 54 2.80 -8.90 -8.51
CA TYR A 54 3.33 -9.96 -9.38
C TYR A 54 3.37 -9.52 -10.85
N SER A 55 2.23 -9.08 -11.38
CA SER A 55 2.08 -8.73 -12.80
C SER A 55 2.49 -7.30 -13.16
N ARG A 56 2.66 -6.42 -12.15
CA ARG A 56 2.85 -4.97 -12.31
C ARG A 56 1.69 -4.25 -13.00
N LYS A 57 0.53 -4.89 -13.11
CA LYS A 57 -0.67 -4.30 -13.67
C LYS A 57 -1.30 -3.34 -12.67
N ILE A 58 -1.70 -2.15 -13.13
CA ILE A 58 -2.61 -1.27 -12.39
C ILE A 58 -3.98 -1.95 -12.33
N VAL A 59 -4.43 -2.27 -11.13
CA VAL A 59 -5.70 -2.92 -10.83
C VAL A 59 -6.81 -1.87 -10.85
N GLU A 60 -6.61 -0.76 -10.17
CA GLU A 60 -7.59 0.33 -10.09
C GLU A 60 -6.86 1.65 -9.82
N TRP A 61 -7.42 2.77 -10.27
CA TRP A 61 -6.86 4.09 -10.02
C TRP A 61 -7.93 5.18 -10.11
N GLU A 62 -7.75 6.26 -9.36
CA GLU A 62 -8.61 7.44 -9.45
C GLU A 62 -7.82 8.71 -9.07
N VAL A 63 -8.29 9.86 -9.51
CA VAL A 63 -7.68 11.16 -9.22
C VAL A 63 -8.67 12.02 -8.47
N TRP A 64 -8.25 12.57 -7.33
CA TRP A 64 -9.06 13.45 -6.51
C TRP A 64 -8.32 14.71 -6.10
N SER A 65 -9.06 15.74 -5.69
CA SER A 65 -8.50 17.01 -5.20
C SER A 65 -8.02 16.91 -3.74
N GLU A 66 -8.46 15.90 -3.00
CA GLU A 66 -8.23 15.76 -1.55
C GLU A 66 -7.69 14.37 -1.21
N GLU A 67 -6.99 14.29 -0.07
CA GLU A 67 -6.45 13.04 0.46
C GLU A 67 -7.23 12.63 1.72
N ILE A 68 -8.34 11.91 1.54
CA ILE A 68 -9.19 11.45 2.65
C ILE A 68 -9.41 9.93 2.59
N GLY A 69 -9.69 9.31 3.74
CA GLY A 69 -9.79 7.86 3.88
C GLY A 69 -10.98 7.26 3.12
N GLU A 70 -12.07 8.00 2.98
CA GLU A 70 -13.29 7.59 2.27
C GLU A 70 -13.01 7.34 0.78
N LEU A 71 -12.15 8.14 0.18
CA LEU A 71 -11.74 7.98 -1.21
C LEU A 71 -10.87 6.74 -1.39
N ALA A 72 -9.93 6.50 -0.47
CA ALA A 72 -9.14 5.26 -0.46
C ALA A 72 -10.03 4.02 -0.34
N ALA A 73 -10.99 4.05 0.60
CA ALA A 73 -11.94 2.96 0.81
C ALA A 73 -12.77 2.67 -0.44
N LYS A 74 -13.28 3.72 -1.10
CA LYS A 74 -14.04 3.61 -2.36
C LYS A 74 -13.21 2.99 -3.48
N LEU A 75 -11.93 3.35 -3.59
CA LEU A 75 -11.01 2.74 -4.57
C LEU A 75 -10.86 1.25 -4.34
N VAL A 76 -10.59 0.87 -3.08
CA VAL A 76 -10.38 -0.52 -2.69
C VAL A 76 -11.65 -1.35 -2.92
N GLU A 77 -12.82 -0.81 -2.56
CA GLU A 77 -14.10 -1.48 -2.82
C GLU A 77 -14.30 -1.78 -4.31
N ARG A 78 -14.07 -0.80 -5.18
CA ARG A 78 -14.15 -0.98 -6.63
C ARG A 78 -13.15 -2.02 -7.15
N ALA A 79 -11.91 -1.96 -6.68
CA ALA A 79 -10.87 -2.91 -7.06
C ALA A 79 -11.27 -4.35 -6.68
N MET A 80 -11.80 -4.54 -5.47
CA MET A 80 -12.25 -5.84 -4.97
C MET A 80 -13.44 -6.38 -5.77
N LEU A 81 -14.43 -5.54 -6.07
CA LEU A 81 -15.59 -5.95 -6.88
C LEU A 81 -15.18 -6.36 -8.30
N THR A 82 -14.21 -5.67 -8.90
CA THR A 82 -13.80 -5.89 -10.29
C THR A 82 -12.83 -7.06 -10.44
N HIS A 83 -11.92 -7.27 -9.47
CA HIS A 83 -10.78 -8.17 -9.63
C HIS A 83 -10.77 -9.37 -8.69
N THR A 84 -11.54 -9.35 -7.61
CA THR A 84 -11.59 -10.46 -6.63
C THR A 84 -12.81 -11.35 -6.83
N LEU A 85 -13.89 -10.85 -7.45
CA LEU A 85 -15.08 -11.64 -7.76
C LEU A 85 -14.89 -12.53 -9.00
N ASN A 86 -14.01 -13.51 -8.89
CA ASN A 86 -14.11 -14.76 -9.66
C ASN A 86 -14.65 -15.85 -8.71
N PRO A 87 -15.97 -16.12 -8.69
CA PRO A 87 -16.61 -17.02 -7.72
C PRO A 87 -16.27 -18.52 -7.92
N THR A 88 -15.29 -18.88 -8.74
CA THR A 88 -15.01 -20.28 -9.14
C THR A 88 -14.07 -21.04 -8.21
N LEU A 89 -13.72 -20.49 -7.04
CA LEU A 89 -12.94 -21.22 -6.02
C LEU A 89 -13.70 -21.26 -4.69
N LYS A 90 -14.86 -21.93 -4.69
CA LYS A 90 -15.26 -22.76 -3.57
C LYS A 90 -14.70 -24.17 -3.80
N ARG A 91 -13.70 -24.56 -3.02
CA ARG A 91 -13.46 -25.95 -2.63
C ARG A 91 -13.13 -25.95 -1.15
#